data_AF-A0A2A3E1T7-F1
#
_entry.id   AF-A0A2A3E1T7-F1
#
_cell.length_a   1.000
_cell.length_b   1.000
_cell.length_c   1.000
_cell.angle_alpha   90.00
_cell.angle_beta   90.00
_cell.angle_gamma   90.00
#
_symmetry.space_group_name_H-M   'P 1'
#
loop_
_entity.id
_entity.type
_entity.pdbx_description
1 polymer ?
#
loop_
_entity_poly.entity_id
_entity_poly.type
_entity_poly.pdbx_seq_one_letter_code
_entity_poly.pdbx_strand_id
1 'polypeptide(L)'
;MTTVNCHCIGNEEFFLPEGYNYENVTSIRITSCTIVNLHFSSLTEANKITEIIVQNISERLIFELFLTSKKIKKLKLSKIQRIPLITHDTFVRLNSIETLRIEDTRIDNFEEQFTDIAITNFSMINVTIERIHELNFLERGENLYIKNSEFQNVTGSLNFAYFSTVNILHSKFQLQKPGYVLIEGNIVCIENCIFSNSSANIVATDSIKINSICADGKSSMRLLSSNIKSMNNRLPTEIIYTKNKDKLEHFFYRNNTVCIAGNCKCPKSNGQTMHLINLFLAFTFRYLLPTIILESMFS
;
A
#
# COMPACT_ATOMS: atom_id res chain seq x y z
N MET A 1 -4.57 9.27 30.56
CA MET A 1 -4.60 8.97 29.11
C MET A 1 -5.98 8.43 28.81
N THR A 2 -6.72 9.08 27.91
CA THR A 2 -8.10 8.70 27.60
C THR A 2 -8.15 8.00 26.26
N THR A 3 -8.84 6.87 26.21
CA THR A 3 -9.04 6.08 24.99
C THR A 3 -10.52 6.05 24.65
N VAL A 4 -10.85 6.35 23.40
CA VAL A 4 -12.20 6.19 22.86
C VAL A 4 -12.23 4.89 22.07
N ASN A 5 -13.03 3.93 22.54
CA ASN A 5 -13.25 2.66 21.87
C ASN A 5 -14.70 2.61 21.36
N CYS A 6 -14.86 2.46 20.06
CA CYS A 6 -16.15 2.37 19.39
C CYS A 6 -16.27 1.00 18.70
N HIS A 7 -17.34 0.29 19.02
CA HIS A 7 -17.67 -1.00 18.44
C HIS A 7 -19.11 -0.98 18.00
N CYS A 8 -19.35 -1.19 16.70
CA CYS A 8 -20.69 -1.28 16.16
C CYS A 8 -21.26 -2.69 16.34
N ILE A 9 -22.56 -2.78 16.61
CA ILE A 9 -23.28 -4.05 16.76
C ILE A 9 -24.27 -4.17 15.59
N GLY A 10 -23.81 -4.77 14.50
CA GLY A 10 -24.62 -5.00 13.30
C GLY A 10 -24.33 -4.00 12.17
N ASN A 11 -25.37 -3.59 11.45
CA ASN A 11 -25.23 -2.82 10.21
C ASN A 11 -25.19 -1.30 10.44
N GLU A 12 -24.38 -0.85 11.41
CA GLU A 12 -24.38 0.55 11.84
C GLU A 12 -23.38 1.38 11.02
N GLU A 13 -23.79 2.63 10.75
CA GLU A 13 -22.90 3.68 10.30
C GLU A 13 -22.38 4.46 11.50
N PHE A 14 -21.06 4.63 11.60
CA PHE A 14 -20.43 5.33 12.70
C PHE A 14 -19.95 6.72 12.30
N PHE A 15 -20.22 7.68 13.18
CA PHE A 15 -19.70 9.04 13.14
C PHE A 15 -19.08 9.35 14.50
N LEU A 16 -18.03 10.16 14.53
CA LEU A 16 -17.50 10.65 15.81
C LEU A 16 -18.53 11.59 16.46
N PRO A 17 -18.88 11.39 17.75
CA PRO A 17 -19.83 12.26 18.45
C PRO A 17 -19.41 13.73 18.47
N GLU A 18 -20.21 14.62 17.87
CA GLU A 18 -19.89 16.05 17.75
C GLU A 18 -19.77 16.78 19.10
N GLY A 19 -20.53 16.35 20.12
CA GLY A 19 -20.54 16.97 21.45
C GLY A 19 -19.52 16.39 22.45
N TYR A 20 -18.68 15.44 22.03
CA TYR A 20 -17.69 14.83 22.92
C TYR A 20 -16.40 15.66 22.95
N ASN A 21 -15.89 15.98 24.13
CA ASN A 21 -14.60 16.69 24.27
C ASN A 21 -13.43 15.70 24.03
N TYR A 22 -12.71 15.92 22.92
CA TYR A 22 -11.55 15.11 22.52
C TYR A 22 -10.18 15.66 22.99
N GLU A 23 -10.10 16.78 23.70
CA GLU A 23 -8.84 17.45 24.11
C GLU A 23 -7.88 16.54 24.87
N ASN A 24 -8.42 15.59 25.65
CA ASN A 24 -7.64 14.68 26.49
C ASN A 24 -7.55 13.26 25.91
N VAL A 25 -8.13 13.03 24.73
CA VAL A 25 -8.09 11.73 24.06
C VAL A 25 -6.72 11.53 23.43
N THR A 26 -6.13 10.37 23.75
CA THR A 26 -4.81 9.98 23.26
C THR A 26 -4.89 8.84 22.24
N SER A 27 -5.99 8.10 22.20
CA SER A 27 -6.20 6.96 21.30
C SER A 27 -7.67 6.87 20.86
N ILE A 28 -7.89 6.65 19.57
CA ILE A 28 -9.20 6.35 18.98
C ILE A 28 -9.14 4.97 18.33
N ARG A 29 -10.10 4.11 18.68
CA ARG A 29 -10.24 2.77 18.11
C ARG A 29 -11.66 2.54 17.66
N ILE A 30 -11.85 2.24 16.38
CA ILE A 30 -13.16 2.01 15.76
C ILE A 30 -13.15 0.63 15.10
N THR A 31 -14.15 -0.20 15.38
CA THR A 31 -14.24 -1.54 14.78
C THR A 31 -15.65 -2.02 14.49
N SER A 32 -15.75 -2.93 13.52
CA SER A 32 -16.94 -3.77 13.27
C SER A 32 -18.16 -3.01 12.75
N CYS A 33 -17.94 -1.85 12.16
CA CYS A 33 -19.00 -1.01 11.59
C CYS A 33 -19.19 -1.31 10.11
N THR A 34 -20.37 -0.98 9.59
CA THR A 34 -20.62 -1.11 8.14
C THR A 34 -19.97 0.02 7.39
N ILE A 35 -20.27 1.25 7.82
CA ILE A 35 -19.64 2.46 7.32
C ILE A 35 -19.04 3.21 8.50
N VAL A 36 -17.88 3.82 8.27
CA VAL A 36 -17.28 4.77 9.21
C VAL A 36 -17.06 6.06 8.46
N ASN A 37 -17.58 7.14 9.00
CA ASN A 37 -17.39 8.47 8.46
C ASN A 37 -16.55 9.32 9.42
N LEU A 38 -15.32 9.60 9.00
CA LEU A 38 -14.36 10.46 9.71
C LEU A 38 -14.11 11.78 8.97
N HIS A 39 -14.97 12.15 8.03
CA HIS A 39 -14.87 13.40 7.29
C HIS A 39 -15.07 14.61 8.20
N PHE A 40 -14.09 15.53 8.19
CA PHE A 40 -14.09 16.76 8.98
C PHE A 40 -14.50 16.55 10.44
N SER A 41 -14.13 15.41 11.01
CA SER A 41 -14.50 15.08 12.38
C SER A 41 -14.05 16.16 13.36
N SER A 42 -14.80 16.32 14.47
CA SER A 42 -14.60 17.26 15.58
C SER A 42 -13.29 17.08 16.38
N LEU A 43 -12.21 16.66 15.73
CA LEU A 43 -10.87 16.48 16.30
C LEU A 43 -10.02 17.76 16.20
N THR A 44 -10.62 18.90 15.87
CA THR A 44 -9.94 20.20 15.83
C THR A 44 -9.25 20.52 17.16
N GLU A 45 -9.83 20.11 18.28
CA GLU A 45 -9.26 20.33 19.63
C GLU A 45 -8.38 19.16 20.12
N ALA A 46 -8.34 18.05 19.38
CA ALA A 46 -7.75 16.78 19.81
C ALA A 46 -6.24 16.67 19.52
N ASN A 47 -5.45 17.60 20.05
CA ASN A 47 -4.01 17.69 19.78
C ASN A 47 -3.12 16.64 20.49
N LYS A 48 -3.72 15.81 21.37
CA LYS A 48 -3.03 14.76 22.13
C LYS A 48 -3.20 13.37 21.53
N ILE A 49 -3.95 13.23 20.43
CA ILE A 49 -4.14 11.93 19.78
C ILE A 49 -2.78 11.45 19.27
N THR A 50 -2.40 10.25 19.70
CA THR A 50 -1.16 9.58 19.27
C THR A 50 -1.44 8.23 18.63
N GLU A 51 -2.65 7.69 18.74
CA GLU A 51 -3.04 6.43 18.13
C GLU A 51 -4.41 6.53 17.48
N ILE A 52 -4.52 6.06 16.23
CA ILE A 52 -5.80 5.90 15.52
C ILE A 52 -5.79 4.50 14.90
N ILE A 53 -6.79 3.70 15.24
CA ILE A 53 -6.97 2.35 14.72
C ILE A 53 -8.39 2.20 14.20
N VAL A 54 -8.55 1.98 12.90
CA VAL A 54 -9.83 1.68 12.28
C VAL A 54 -9.75 0.30 11.64
N GLN A 55 -10.66 -0.60 12.01
CA GLN A 55 -10.59 -1.98 11.55
C GLN A 55 -11.94 -2.66 11.34
N ASN A 56 -11.99 -3.69 10.52
CA ASN A 56 -13.20 -4.50 10.26
C ASN A 56 -14.38 -3.63 9.79
N ILE A 57 -14.18 -2.86 8.72
CA ILE A 57 -15.23 -2.02 8.12
C ILE A 57 -15.76 -2.72 6.87
N SER A 58 -17.01 -3.19 6.93
CA SER A 58 -17.54 -4.13 5.94
C SER A 58 -17.89 -3.49 4.60
N GLU A 59 -18.15 -2.18 4.55
CA GLU A 59 -18.43 -1.47 3.29
C GLU A 59 -17.44 -0.36 3.00
N ARG A 60 -17.41 0.70 3.83
CA ARG A 60 -16.67 1.92 3.45
C ARG A 60 -16.17 2.72 4.65
N LEU A 61 -14.92 3.16 4.56
CA LEU A 61 -14.36 4.20 5.44
C LEU A 61 -14.19 5.50 4.63
N ILE A 62 -14.80 6.58 5.08
CA ILE A 62 -14.52 7.94 4.63
C ILE A 62 -13.43 8.50 5.55
N PHE A 63 -12.20 8.60 5.02
CA PHE A 63 -10.99 8.93 5.80
C PHE A 63 -10.47 10.33 5.46
N GLU A 64 -11.19 11.34 5.92
CA GLU A 64 -10.87 12.76 5.69
C GLU A 64 -10.78 13.49 7.03
N LEU A 65 -9.85 13.00 7.85
CA LEU A 65 -9.60 13.49 9.20
C LEU A 65 -8.82 14.81 9.18
N PHE A 66 -9.25 15.78 9.98
CA PHE A 66 -8.42 16.93 10.31
C PHE A 66 -7.73 16.69 11.65
N LEU A 67 -6.45 16.30 11.61
CA LEU A 67 -5.65 16.05 12.81
C LEU A 67 -4.92 17.32 13.24
N THR A 68 -5.08 17.74 14.50
CA THR A 68 -4.26 18.84 15.06
C THR A 68 -3.03 18.38 15.83
N SER A 69 -2.96 17.09 16.16
CA SER A 69 -1.75 16.45 16.66
C SER A 69 -0.57 16.68 15.74
N LYS A 70 0.62 16.88 16.32
CA LYS A 70 1.88 16.99 15.58
C LYS A 70 2.59 15.66 15.37
N LYS A 71 2.28 14.66 16.21
CA LYS A 71 2.94 13.36 16.19
C LYS A 71 1.93 12.25 16.42
N ILE A 72 1.97 11.23 15.57
CA ILE A 72 1.22 9.99 15.75
C ILE A 72 2.21 8.86 15.99
N LYS A 73 1.99 8.08 17.05
CA LYS A 73 2.75 6.85 17.28
C LYS A 73 2.26 5.73 16.37
N LYS A 74 0.94 5.62 16.19
CA LYS A 74 0.36 4.52 15.41
C LYS A 74 -0.90 4.93 14.67
N LEU A 75 -0.88 4.78 13.35
CA LEU A 75 -2.05 4.84 12.50
C LEU A 75 -2.22 3.48 11.81
N LYS A 76 -3.32 2.79 12.11
CA LYS A 76 -3.65 1.49 11.51
C LYS A 76 -5.02 1.51 10.85
N LEU A 77 -5.05 1.17 9.56
CA LEU A 77 -6.26 0.94 8.76
C LEU A 77 -6.26 -0.53 8.32
N SER A 78 -7.22 -1.35 8.71
CA SER A 78 -7.14 -2.80 8.47
C SER A 78 -8.48 -3.47 8.23
N LYS A 79 -8.57 -4.37 7.25
CA LYS A 79 -9.82 -5.08 6.90
C LYS A 79 -10.94 -4.08 6.60
N ILE A 80 -10.68 -3.20 5.65
CA ILE A 80 -11.60 -2.15 5.23
C ILE A 80 -11.96 -2.45 3.79
N GLN A 81 -13.24 -2.75 3.54
CA GLN A 81 -13.68 -3.17 2.21
C GLN A 81 -13.35 -2.11 1.14
N ARG A 82 -13.47 -0.82 1.47
CA ARG A 82 -13.18 0.28 0.56
C ARG A 82 -12.88 1.61 1.28
N ILE A 83 -11.85 2.32 0.83
CA ILE A 83 -11.60 3.73 1.13
C ILE A 83 -11.70 4.51 -0.19
N PRO A 84 -12.70 5.39 -0.39
CA PRO A 84 -12.88 6.07 -1.67
C PRO A 84 -11.76 7.04 -2.02
N LEU A 85 -11.24 7.73 -1.00
CA LEU A 85 -10.24 8.76 -1.16
C LEU A 85 -9.39 8.84 0.10
N ILE A 86 -8.08 8.95 -0.08
CA ILE A 86 -7.14 9.53 0.89
C ILE A 86 -6.61 10.80 0.23
N THR A 87 -7.02 11.94 0.77
CA THR A 87 -6.72 13.28 0.21
C THR A 87 -5.33 13.75 0.63
N HIS A 88 -4.75 14.70 -0.13
CA HIS A 88 -3.48 15.38 0.16
C HIS A 88 -3.47 16.17 1.46
N ASP A 89 -4.64 16.48 2.02
CA ASP A 89 -4.75 17.25 3.26
C ASP A 89 -4.81 16.40 4.53
N THR A 90 -4.78 15.07 4.40
CA THR A 90 -5.05 14.14 5.51
C THR A 90 -4.00 14.28 6.63
N PHE A 91 -2.73 14.49 6.26
CA PHE A 91 -1.62 14.53 7.22
C PHE A 91 -0.87 15.88 7.30
N VAL A 92 -1.39 16.95 6.68
CA VAL A 92 -0.70 18.26 6.56
C VAL A 92 -0.20 18.87 7.88
N ARG A 93 -0.87 18.59 9.00
CA ARG A 93 -0.48 19.14 10.31
C ARG A 93 0.54 18.28 11.06
N LEU A 94 0.75 17.03 10.64
CA LEU A 94 1.65 16.09 11.31
C LEU A 94 3.10 16.30 10.85
N ASN A 95 4.01 16.24 11.82
CA ASN A 95 5.44 16.25 11.53
C ASN A 95 6.00 14.81 11.46
N SER A 96 5.36 13.85 12.15
CA SER A 96 5.85 12.47 12.17
C SER A 96 4.78 11.43 12.47
N ILE A 97 4.91 10.26 11.84
CA ILE A 97 4.19 9.03 12.18
C ILE A 97 5.21 7.93 12.46
N GLU A 98 5.22 7.39 13.68
CA GLU A 98 6.15 6.31 14.03
C GLU A 98 5.77 5.00 13.31
N THR A 99 4.48 4.66 13.23
CA THR A 99 3.99 3.52 12.45
C THR A 99 2.72 3.85 11.67
N LEU A 100 2.80 3.74 10.35
CA LEU A 100 1.65 3.76 9.44
C LEU A 100 1.47 2.36 8.81
N ARG A 101 0.32 1.74 9.06
CA ARG A 101 0.01 0.38 8.60
C ARG A 101 -1.36 0.31 7.94
N ILE A 102 -1.39 -0.09 6.68
CA ILE A 102 -2.61 -0.32 5.91
C ILE A 102 -2.65 -1.80 5.49
N GLU A 103 -3.74 -2.50 5.80
CA GLU A 103 -3.85 -3.94 5.58
C GLU A 103 -5.22 -4.35 5.06
N ASP A 104 -5.26 -5.35 4.17
CA ASP A 104 -6.50 -5.97 3.70
C ASP A 104 -7.54 -4.91 3.30
N THR A 105 -7.11 -3.96 2.45
CA THR A 105 -7.88 -2.75 2.14
C THR A 105 -7.80 -2.40 0.66
N ARG A 106 -8.94 -1.97 0.09
CA ARG A 106 -9.01 -1.36 -1.24
C ARG A 106 -9.13 0.16 -1.10
N ILE A 107 -8.30 0.90 -1.83
CA ILE A 107 -8.31 2.36 -1.88
C ILE A 107 -8.57 2.76 -3.34
N ASP A 108 -9.61 3.55 -3.60
CA ASP A 108 -9.91 3.91 -4.99
C ASP A 108 -8.99 5.03 -5.48
N ASN A 109 -8.82 6.09 -4.70
CA ASN A 109 -7.94 7.22 -5.03
C ASN A 109 -7.00 7.48 -3.85
N PHE A 110 -5.71 7.54 -4.13
CA PHE A 110 -4.69 7.94 -3.17
C PHE A 110 -3.97 9.18 -3.70
N GLU A 111 -4.18 10.31 -3.03
CA GLU A 111 -3.66 11.62 -3.43
C GLU A 111 -2.62 12.17 -2.45
N GLU A 112 -2.46 11.54 -1.29
CA GLU A 112 -1.53 11.97 -0.25
C GLU A 112 -0.07 11.81 -0.66
N GLN A 113 0.73 12.83 -0.34
CA GLN A 113 2.17 12.83 -0.54
C GLN A 113 2.86 13.07 0.81
N PHE A 114 3.74 12.15 1.20
CA PHE A 114 4.47 12.25 2.45
C PHE A 114 5.73 13.11 2.30
N THR A 115 5.54 14.38 1.87
CA THR A 115 6.63 15.32 1.57
C THR A 115 7.21 15.98 2.82
N ASP A 116 6.36 16.32 3.80
CA ASP A 116 6.75 17.11 4.97
C ASP A 116 6.52 16.35 6.28
N ILE A 117 6.45 15.02 6.21
CA ILE A 117 6.14 14.13 7.33
C ILE A 117 7.08 12.93 7.37
N ALA A 118 7.77 12.78 8.51
CA ALA A 118 8.65 11.64 8.73
C ALA A 118 7.85 10.40 9.13
N ILE A 119 7.94 9.33 8.34
CA ILE A 119 7.30 8.04 8.66
C ILE A 119 8.37 7.01 8.99
N THR A 120 8.49 6.63 10.27
CA THR A 120 9.55 5.70 10.70
C THR A 120 9.29 4.30 10.16
N ASN A 121 8.07 3.78 10.31
CA ASN A 121 7.68 2.45 9.82
C ASN A 121 6.43 2.56 8.95
N PHE A 122 6.59 2.26 7.66
CA PHE A 122 5.48 2.25 6.70
C PHE A 122 5.22 0.83 6.21
N SER A 123 3.95 0.41 6.22
CA SER A 123 3.56 -0.90 5.70
C SER A 123 2.24 -0.92 4.94
N MET A 124 2.24 -1.61 3.81
CA MET A 124 1.05 -1.95 3.01
C MET A 124 1.04 -3.45 2.76
N ILE A 125 0.02 -4.15 3.26
CA ILE A 125 -0.09 -5.62 3.16
C ILE A 125 -1.46 -5.99 2.62
N ASN A 126 -1.51 -6.72 1.51
CA ASN A 126 -2.78 -7.07 0.83
C ASN A 126 -3.62 -5.80 0.50
N VAL A 127 -2.96 -4.74 0.01
CA VAL A 127 -3.61 -3.47 -0.34
C VAL A 127 -3.72 -3.34 -1.85
N THR A 128 -4.90 -2.94 -2.34
CA THR A 128 -5.07 -2.53 -3.73
C THR A 128 -5.37 -1.05 -3.77
N ILE A 129 -4.58 -0.28 -4.52
CA ILE A 129 -4.83 1.13 -4.81
C ILE A 129 -5.17 1.27 -6.29
N GLU A 130 -6.36 1.75 -6.61
CA GLU A 130 -6.82 1.74 -8.01
C GLU A 130 -6.26 2.87 -8.85
N ARG A 131 -6.11 4.07 -8.26
CA ARG A 131 -5.63 5.27 -8.92
C ARG A 131 -4.72 6.05 -7.99
N ILE A 132 -3.57 6.42 -8.53
CA ILE A 132 -2.55 7.21 -7.85
C ILE A 132 -2.07 8.27 -8.84
N HIS A 133 -2.03 9.52 -8.41
CA HIS A 133 -1.28 10.52 -9.18
C HIS A 133 0.20 10.35 -8.91
N GLU A 134 0.61 10.63 -7.67
CA GLU A 134 1.97 10.46 -7.17
C GLU A 134 1.93 9.88 -5.76
N LEU A 135 3.01 9.23 -5.36
CA LEU A 135 3.23 8.82 -3.97
C LEU A 135 4.71 9.03 -3.65
N ASN A 136 5.00 10.04 -2.85
CA ASN A 136 6.36 10.47 -2.56
C ASN A 136 6.64 10.43 -1.05
N PHE A 137 7.82 9.94 -0.68
CA PHE A 137 8.39 10.06 0.66
C PHE A 137 9.67 10.90 0.56
N LEU A 138 9.73 12.03 1.27
CA LEU A 138 10.90 12.93 1.23
C LEU A 138 11.65 13.03 2.56
N GLU A 139 11.04 12.57 3.65
CA GLU A 139 11.65 12.54 4.98
C GLU A 139 12.23 11.16 5.32
N ARG A 140 13.25 11.12 6.19
CA ARG A 140 13.93 9.87 6.56
C ARG A 140 13.03 8.94 7.37
N GLY A 141 12.92 7.69 6.91
CA GLY A 141 12.27 6.58 7.60
C GLY A 141 13.25 5.44 7.93
N GLU A 142 12.76 4.47 8.69
CA GLU A 142 13.53 3.27 9.05
C GLU A 142 13.15 2.09 8.16
N ASN A 143 11.87 1.73 8.13
CA ASN A 143 11.40 0.51 7.47
C ASN A 143 10.24 0.80 6.52
N LEU A 144 10.38 0.37 5.26
CA LEU A 144 9.29 0.29 4.29
C LEU A 144 9.02 -1.17 3.95
N TYR A 145 7.76 -1.59 4.12
CA TYR A 145 7.32 -2.96 3.87
C TYR A 145 6.05 -3.01 3.01
N ILE A 146 6.18 -3.42 1.76
CA ILE A 146 5.05 -3.61 0.84
C ILE A 146 4.96 -5.09 0.51
N LYS A 147 3.79 -5.70 0.73
CA LYS A 147 3.58 -7.12 0.44
C LYS A 147 2.20 -7.36 -0.18
N ASN A 148 2.16 -8.23 -1.18
CA ASN A 148 0.91 -8.66 -1.81
C ASN A 148 0.01 -7.48 -2.23
N SER A 149 0.61 -6.37 -2.67
CA SER A 149 -0.11 -5.12 -2.91
C SER A 149 -0.07 -4.73 -4.39
N GLU A 150 -1.12 -4.06 -4.86
CA GLU A 150 -1.27 -3.63 -6.24
C GLU A 150 -1.47 -2.11 -6.33
N PHE A 151 -0.60 -1.45 -7.10
CA PHE A 151 -0.64 -0.02 -7.41
C PHE A 151 -1.06 0.11 -8.87
N GLN A 152 -2.33 0.41 -9.10
CA GLN A 152 -2.94 0.46 -10.44
C GLN A 152 -3.09 1.90 -10.91
N ASN A 153 -3.17 2.06 -12.23
CA ASN A 153 -3.42 3.33 -12.93
C ASN A 153 -2.58 4.51 -12.39
N VAL A 154 -1.29 4.28 -12.15
CA VAL A 154 -0.40 5.34 -11.69
C VAL A 154 -0.15 6.30 -12.86
N THR A 155 -0.43 7.60 -12.66
CA THR A 155 -0.32 8.61 -13.73
C THR A 155 0.96 9.43 -13.67
N GLY A 156 1.54 9.62 -12.48
CA GLY A 156 2.81 10.31 -12.23
C GLY A 156 3.92 9.35 -11.79
N SER A 157 4.57 9.63 -10.66
CA SER A 157 5.70 8.85 -10.13
C SER A 157 5.43 8.21 -8.78
N LEU A 158 6.14 7.11 -8.51
CA LEU A 158 6.24 6.52 -7.17
C LEU A 158 7.65 6.70 -6.65
N ASN A 159 7.80 7.32 -5.49
CA ASN A 159 9.09 7.56 -4.85
C ASN A 159 9.09 7.01 -3.42
N PHE A 160 9.62 5.79 -3.29
CA PHE A 160 9.86 5.08 -2.03
C PHE A 160 11.31 5.27 -1.59
N ALA A 161 11.68 6.52 -1.28
CA ALA A 161 13.04 6.90 -0.91
C ALA A 161 13.21 7.14 0.60
N TYR A 162 14.48 7.28 0.99
CA TYR A 162 14.90 7.68 2.34
C TYR A 162 14.56 6.70 3.47
N PHE A 163 14.44 5.40 3.19
CA PHE A 163 14.28 4.36 4.22
C PHE A 163 15.59 3.62 4.49
N SER A 164 15.87 3.22 5.72
CA SER A 164 17.03 2.34 5.98
C SER A 164 16.85 0.97 5.33
N THR A 165 15.68 0.35 5.47
CA THR A 165 15.36 -0.97 4.92
C THR A 165 14.09 -0.89 4.07
N VAL A 166 14.18 -1.42 2.85
CA VAL A 166 13.05 -1.53 1.92
C VAL A 166 12.81 -2.99 1.54
N ASN A 167 11.60 -3.48 1.80
CA ASN A 167 11.15 -4.80 1.38
C ASN A 167 9.86 -4.70 0.56
N ILE A 168 9.90 -5.15 -0.68
CA ILE A 168 8.74 -5.16 -1.59
C ILE A 168 8.56 -6.56 -2.16
N LEU A 169 7.48 -7.23 -1.78
CA LEU A 169 7.28 -8.66 -2.04
C LEU A 169 5.94 -8.90 -2.73
N HIS A 170 5.92 -9.74 -3.76
CA HIS A 170 4.67 -10.22 -4.39
C HIS A 170 3.72 -9.08 -4.82
N SER A 171 4.27 -7.95 -5.25
CA SER A 171 3.51 -6.72 -5.48
C SER A 171 3.58 -6.26 -6.93
N LYS A 172 2.63 -5.43 -7.35
CA LYS A 172 2.49 -4.98 -8.75
C LYS A 172 2.42 -3.47 -8.83
N PHE A 173 3.15 -2.89 -9.78
CA PHE A 173 3.19 -1.46 -10.06
C PHE A 173 2.83 -1.26 -11.53
N GLN A 174 1.65 -0.67 -11.78
CA GLN A 174 1.09 -0.52 -13.12
C GLN A 174 0.86 0.96 -13.44
N LEU A 175 1.80 1.53 -14.20
CA LEU A 175 1.71 2.90 -14.67
C LEU A 175 0.93 2.95 -15.98
N GLN A 176 0.08 3.98 -16.14
CA GLN A 176 -0.71 4.17 -17.37
C GLN A 176 0.16 4.51 -18.57
N LYS A 177 1.25 5.25 -18.32
CA LYS A 177 2.25 5.66 -19.30
C LYS A 177 3.64 5.39 -18.72
N PRO A 178 4.68 5.34 -19.56
CA PRO A 178 6.06 5.19 -19.06
C PRO A 178 6.37 6.28 -18.03
N GLY A 179 6.68 5.89 -16.80
CA GLY A 179 6.96 6.82 -15.71
C GLY A 179 7.95 6.25 -14.70
N TYR A 180 8.24 7.01 -13.65
CA TYR A 180 9.35 6.71 -12.74
C TYR A 180 8.89 5.99 -11.47
N VAL A 181 9.66 4.97 -11.10
CA VAL A 181 9.56 4.32 -9.79
C VAL A 181 10.93 4.36 -9.13
N LEU A 182 11.11 5.22 -8.13
CA LEU A 182 12.33 5.33 -7.33
C LEU A 182 12.16 4.50 -6.05
N ILE A 183 13.13 3.63 -5.79
CA ILE A 183 13.22 2.85 -4.56
C ILE A 183 14.61 3.06 -4.00
N GLU A 184 14.70 3.65 -2.80
CA GLU A 184 15.98 3.97 -2.19
C GLU A 184 16.05 3.52 -0.72
N GLY A 185 17.17 2.92 -0.35
CA GLY A 185 17.50 2.70 1.06
C GLY A 185 18.93 2.25 1.34
N ASN A 186 19.21 1.69 2.50
CA ASN A 186 20.51 1.05 2.75
C ASN A 186 20.51 -0.40 2.26
N ILE A 187 19.43 -1.11 2.59
CA ILE A 187 19.19 -2.49 2.19
C ILE A 187 17.87 -2.56 1.45
N VAL A 188 17.89 -3.03 0.21
CA VAL A 188 16.69 -3.15 -0.63
C VAL A 188 16.50 -4.60 -1.08
N CYS A 189 15.33 -5.16 -0.76
CA CYS A 189 14.92 -6.50 -1.17
C CYS A 189 13.60 -6.42 -1.96
N ILE A 190 13.61 -6.89 -3.20
CA ILE A 190 12.43 -6.92 -4.07
C ILE A 190 12.28 -8.31 -4.66
N GLU A 191 11.15 -8.97 -4.37
CA GLU A 191 10.92 -10.36 -4.79
C GLU A 191 9.54 -10.57 -5.39
N ASN A 192 9.47 -11.33 -6.48
CA ASN A 192 8.22 -11.74 -7.13
C ASN A 192 7.30 -10.55 -7.50
N CYS A 193 7.88 -9.44 -7.97
CA CYS A 193 7.13 -8.23 -8.27
C CYS A 193 6.94 -8.00 -9.78
N ILE A 194 5.89 -7.25 -10.13
CA ILE A 194 5.57 -6.87 -11.52
C ILE A 194 5.67 -5.36 -11.71
N PHE A 195 6.34 -4.94 -12.78
CA PHE A 195 6.60 -3.54 -13.12
C PHE A 195 6.17 -3.25 -14.56
N SER A 196 5.02 -2.57 -14.73
CA SER A 196 4.43 -2.28 -16.04
C SER A 196 4.55 -0.80 -16.38
N ASN A 197 5.11 -0.51 -17.56
CA ASN A 197 5.39 0.85 -18.04
C ASN A 197 6.19 1.71 -17.04
N SER A 198 7.19 1.13 -16.40
CA SER A 198 7.96 1.82 -15.37
C SER A 198 9.46 1.81 -15.66
N SER A 199 10.08 2.97 -15.53
CA SER A 199 11.52 3.12 -15.35
C SER A 199 11.85 3.02 -13.86
N ALA A 200 12.13 1.80 -13.41
CA ALA A 200 12.48 1.51 -12.03
C ALA A 200 13.95 1.87 -11.77
N ASN A 201 14.20 2.79 -10.84
CA ASN A 201 15.54 3.14 -10.37
C ASN A 201 15.66 2.68 -8.91
N ILE A 202 16.55 1.72 -8.66
CA ILE A 202 16.73 1.10 -7.35
C ILE A 202 18.12 1.44 -6.85
N VAL A 203 18.19 2.20 -5.76
CA VAL A 203 19.42 2.71 -5.18
C VAL A 203 19.57 2.15 -3.77
N ALA A 204 20.70 1.53 -3.46
CA ALA A 204 21.00 1.12 -2.10
C ALA A 204 22.45 1.35 -1.70
N THR A 205 22.68 1.88 -0.50
CA THR A 205 24.06 2.14 -0.02
C THR A 205 24.83 0.84 0.22
N ASP A 206 24.19 -0.18 0.81
CA ASP A 206 24.83 -1.44 1.21
C ASP A 206 24.56 -2.58 0.23
N SER A 207 23.28 -2.92 0.03
CA SER A 207 22.92 -4.06 -0.83
C SER A 207 21.54 -3.99 -1.49
N ILE A 208 21.48 -4.54 -2.71
CA ILE A 208 20.25 -4.80 -3.47
C ILE A 208 20.13 -6.31 -3.67
N LYS A 209 18.98 -6.87 -3.30
CA LYS A 209 18.55 -8.21 -3.70
C LYS A 209 17.28 -8.08 -4.52
N ILE A 210 17.37 -8.43 -5.81
CA ILE A 210 16.19 -8.59 -6.66
C ILE A 210 16.06 -10.03 -7.16
N ASN A 211 14.86 -10.57 -7.06
CA ASN A 211 14.58 -11.94 -7.51
C ASN A 211 13.19 -12.04 -8.16
N SER A 212 13.11 -12.76 -9.27
CA SER A 212 11.84 -13.09 -9.93
C SER A 212 11.01 -11.85 -10.28
N ILE A 213 11.66 -10.77 -10.71
CA ILE A 213 10.97 -9.57 -11.20
C ILE A 213 10.46 -9.83 -12.62
N CYS A 214 9.23 -9.44 -12.91
CA CYS A 214 8.72 -9.39 -14.29
C CYS A 214 8.36 -7.95 -14.66
N ALA A 215 8.92 -7.43 -15.74
CA ALA A 215 8.57 -6.13 -16.28
C ALA A 215 8.01 -6.26 -17.70
N ASP A 216 7.02 -5.44 -18.05
CA ASP A 216 6.42 -5.39 -19.38
C ASP A 216 6.08 -3.95 -19.84
N GLY A 217 5.58 -3.81 -21.06
CA GLY A 217 5.40 -2.50 -21.67
C GLY A 217 6.73 -1.80 -21.97
N LYS A 218 6.78 -0.47 -21.84
CA LYS A 218 8.01 0.32 -21.97
C LYS A 218 8.73 0.46 -20.62
N SER A 219 9.02 -0.67 -19.99
CA SER A 219 9.71 -0.72 -18.69
C SER A 219 11.23 -0.82 -18.84
N SER A 220 11.95 -0.28 -17.87
CA SER A 220 13.41 -0.39 -17.75
C SER A 220 13.80 -0.48 -16.28
N MET A 221 14.98 -1.04 -15.97
CA MET A 221 15.46 -1.13 -14.59
C MET A 221 16.92 -0.72 -14.48
N ARG A 222 17.22 0.14 -13.51
CA ARG A 222 18.56 0.56 -13.13
C ARG A 222 18.81 0.23 -11.66
N LEU A 223 19.96 -0.36 -11.38
CA LEU A 223 20.39 -0.72 -10.02
C LEU A 223 21.70 -0.02 -9.68
N LEU A 224 21.79 0.55 -8.49
CA LEU A 224 23.00 1.20 -7.97
C LEU A 224 23.23 0.76 -6.52
N SER A 225 24.26 -0.05 -6.29
CA SER A 225 24.69 -0.45 -4.94
C SER A 225 26.10 -1.02 -4.93
N SER A 226 26.71 -1.15 -3.75
CA SER A 226 27.97 -1.86 -3.60
C SER A 226 27.86 -3.39 -3.71
N ASN A 227 26.69 -3.95 -3.40
CA ASN A 227 26.44 -5.39 -3.49
C ASN A 227 25.10 -5.64 -4.17
N ILE A 228 25.08 -6.35 -5.30
CA ILE A 228 23.86 -6.60 -6.07
C ILE A 228 23.72 -8.09 -6.37
N LYS A 229 22.66 -8.70 -5.84
CA LYS A 229 22.20 -10.05 -6.20
C LYS A 229 20.94 -9.95 -7.06
N SER A 230 21.04 -10.39 -8.33
CA SER A 230 19.99 -10.19 -9.33
C SER A 230 19.69 -11.49 -10.08
N MET A 231 18.58 -12.14 -9.73
CA MET A 231 18.29 -13.50 -10.24
C MET A 231 16.88 -13.62 -10.82
N ASN A 232 16.74 -14.42 -11.87
CA ASN A 232 15.48 -14.84 -12.46
C ASN A 232 14.56 -13.68 -12.89
N ASN A 233 15.14 -12.54 -13.26
CA ASN A 233 14.36 -11.37 -13.66
C ASN A 233 14.09 -11.40 -15.17
N ARG A 234 12.92 -10.93 -15.59
CA ARG A 234 12.49 -10.86 -16.98
C ARG A 234 12.03 -9.45 -17.34
N LEU A 235 12.74 -8.78 -18.24
CA LEU A 235 12.47 -7.38 -18.61
C LEU A 235 12.63 -7.17 -20.13
N PRO A 236 11.97 -6.14 -20.73
CA PRO A 236 12.10 -5.85 -22.15
C PRO A 236 13.41 -5.13 -22.51
N THR A 237 14.17 -4.65 -21.51
CA THR A 237 15.49 -4.05 -21.67
C THR A 237 16.48 -4.72 -20.74
N GLU A 238 17.77 -4.65 -21.07
CA GLU A 238 18.83 -5.01 -20.12
C GLU A 238 18.74 -4.17 -18.85
N ILE A 239 19.09 -4.80 -17.71
CA ILE A 239 19.21 -4.11 -16.43
C ILE A 239 20.52 -3.33 -16.43
N ILE A 240 20.45 -2.03 -16.16
CA ILE A 240 21.63 -1.17 -16.06
C ILE A 240 22.20 -1.25 -14.63
N TYR A 241 23.41 -1.78 -14.49
CA TYR A 241 24.13 -1.84 -13.22
C TYR A 241 25.09 -0.65 -13.13
N THR A 242 24.80 0.31 -12.26
CA THR A 242 25.67 1.46 -12.02
C THR A 242 26.62 1.15 -10.88
N LYS A 243 27.92 1.32 -11.11
CA LYS A 243 28.97 1.10 -10.10
C LYS A 243 29.05 2.28 -9.13
N ASN A 244 29.20 1.98 -7.85
CA ASN A 244 29.74 2.97 -6.91
C ASN A 244 31.27 2.91 -7.00
N LYS A 245 31.94 4.03 -7.31
CA LYS A 245 33.37 4.04 -7.74
C LYS A 245 34.37 3.55 -6.67
N ASP A 246 33.93 3.39 -5.42
CA ASP A 246 34.81 3.28 -4.26
C ASP A 246 34.83 1.91 -3.53
N LYS A 247 34.16 0.86 -4.03
CA LYS A 247 34.13 -0.46 -3.34
C LYS A 247 34.52 -1.64 -4.26
N LEU A 248 35.43 -2.49 -3.75
CA LEU A 248 35.92 -3.74 -4.35
C LEU A 248 34.78 -4.75 -4.57
N GLU A 249 34.84 -5.44 -5.71
CA GLU A 249 33.77 -6.29 -6.24
C GLU A 249 33.50 -7.53 -5.38
N HIS A 250 32.25 -7.69 -4.91
CA HIS A 250 31.74 -8.97 -4.44
C HIS A 250 30.59 -9.44 -5.34
N PHE A 251 30.93 -10.40 -6.22
CA PHE A 251 30.07 -11.33 -6.97
C PHE A 251 28.66 -10.85 -7.36
N PHE A 252 28.53 -10.41 -8.62
CA PHE A 252 27.21 -10.28 -9.27
C PHE A 252 26.72 -11.66 -9.72
N TYR A 253 25.81 -12.30 -8.98
CA TYR A 253 25.04 -13.39 -9.58
C TYR A 253 23.99 -12.79 -10.51
N ARG A 254 24.13 -13.01 -11.81
CA ARG A 254 23.28 -12.47 -12.87
C ARG A 254 22.65 -13.63 -13.64
N ASN A 255 21.34 -13.78 -13.51
CA ASN A 255 20.59 -14.74 -14.32
C ASN A 255 19.28 -14.09 -14.74
N ASN A 256 19.35 -13.13 -15.67
CA ASN A 256 18.19 -12.37 -16.14
C ASN A 256 17.95 -12.63 -17.61
N THR A 257 16.68 -12.58 -18.00
CA THR A 257 16.23 -12.77 -19.37
C THR A 257 15.76 -11.44 -19.94
N VAL A 258 16.36 -11.01 -21.05
CA VAL A 258 15.82 -9.91 -21.87
C VAL A 258 14.79 -10.51 -22.81
N CYS A 259 13.56 -9.99 -22.75
CA CYS A 259 12.51 -10.37 -23.68
C CYS A 259 12.41 -9.34 -24.81
N ILE A 260 11.82 -9.74 -25.94
CA ILE A 260 11.40 -8.77 -26.96
C ILE A 260 10.29 -7.89 -26.35
N ALA A 261 10.38 -6.57 -26.53
CA ALA A 261 9.38 -5.63 -26.04
C ALA A 261 7.95 -6.07 -26.39
N GLY A 262 7.04 -6.07 -25.42
CA GLY A 262 5.67 -6.58 -25.56
C GLY A 262 5.50 -8.10 -25.36
N ASN A 263 6.59 -8.88 -25.34
CA ASN A 263 6.56 -10.35 -25.19
C ASN A 263 7.08 -10.85 -23.84
N CYS A 264 7.29 -9.98 -22.85
CA CYS A 264 7.63 -10.41 -21.49
C CYS A 264 6.51 -11.22 -20.81
N LYS A 265 5.26 -11.17 -21.33
CA LYS A 265 4.10 -11.96 -20.88
C LYS A 265 4.03 -12.05 -19.35
N CYS A 266 4.20 -10.91 -18.66
CA CYS A 266 4.07 -10.88 -17.22
C CYS A 266 2.65 -11.30 -16.83
N PRO A 267 2.47 -11.99 -15.68
CA PRO A 267 1.15 -12.35 -15.19
C PRO A 267 0.28 -11.10 -15.16
N LYS A 268 -0.72 -11.05 -16.04
CA LYS A 268 -1.62 -9.90 -16.10
C LYS A 268 -2.41 -9.84 -14.79
N SER A 269 -2.67 -8.62 -14.33
CA SER A 269 -3.66 -8.38 -13.29
C SER A 269 -4.99 -8.96 -13.74
N ASN A 270 -5.41 -10.07 -13.13
CA ASN A 270 -6.81 -10.42 -13.09
C ASN A 270 -7.43 -9.64 -11.92
N GLY A 271 -7.61 -8.33 -12.10
CA GLY A 271 -8.39 -7.48 -11.20
C GLY A 271 -9.86 -7.90 -11.06
N GLN A 272 -10.26 -8.99 -11.72
CA GLN A 272 -11.58 -9.61 -11.61
C GLN A 272 -11.59 -10.93 -10.81
N THR A 273 -10.46 -11.54 -10.45
CA THR A 273 -10.50 -12.88 -9.81
C THR A 273 -11.17 -12.84 -8.43
N MET A 274 -10.96 -11.79 -7.64
CA MET A 274 -11.61 -11.67 -6.33
C MET A 274 -13.11 -11.35 -6.44
N HIS A 275 -13.53 -10.57 -7.45
CA HIS A 275 -14.95 -10.31 -7.69
C HIS A 275 -15.67 -11.53 -8.26
N LEU A 276 -15.05 -12.30 -9.15
CA LEU A 276 -15.60 -13.54 -9.69
C LEU A 276 -15.72 -14.64 -8.62
N ILE A 277 -14.72 -14.80 -7.75
CA ILE A 277 -14.80 -15.80 -6.66
C ILE A 277 -15.94 -15.44 -5.68
N ASN A 278 -16.08 -14.16 -5.32
CA ASN A 278 -17.20 -13.72 -4.48
C ASN A 278 -18.57 -13.80 -5.19
N LEU A 279 -18.65 -13.52 -6.49
CA LEU A 279 -19.88 -13.70 -7.26
C LEU A 279 -20.26 -15.17 -7.39
N PHE A 280 -19.32 -16.07 -7.66
CA PHE A 280 -19.58 -17.50 -7.75
C PHE A 280 -19.99 -18.10 -6.40
N LEU A 281 -19.33 -17.73 -5.31
CA LEU A 281 -19.71 -18.18 -3.96
C LEU A 281 -21.08 -17.62 -3.51
N ALA A 282 -21.39 -16.36 -3.85
CA ALA A 282 -22.69 -15.78 -3.57
C ALA A 282 -23.81 -16.40 -4.43
N PHE A 283 -23.52 -16.75 -5.70
CA PHE A 283 -24.47 -17.43 -6.58
C PHE A 283 -24.78 -18.84 -6.09
N THR A 284 -23.75 -19.61 -5.72
CA THR A 284 -23.96 -20.98 -5.24
C THR A 284 -24.72 -21.01 -3.91
N PHE A 285 -24.44 -20.09 -2.98
CA PHE A 285 -25.18 -20.02 -1.72
C PHE A 285 -26.62 -19.51 -1.87
N ARG A 286 -26.91 -18.58 -2.79
CA ARG A 286 -28.26 -18.04 -2.96
C ARG A 286 -29.19 -18.92 -3.78
N TYR A 287 -28.67 -19.72 -4.72
CA TYR A 287 -29.52 -20.47 -5.65
C TYR A 287 -29.48 -21.99 -5.47
N LEU A 288 -28.37 -22.58 -5.02
CA LEU A 288 -28.29 -24.05 -4.85
C LEU A 288 -28.74 -24.52 -3.47
N LEU A 289 -28.55 -23.71 -2.41
CA LEU A 289 -29.00 -24.08 -1.07
C LEU A 289 -30.52 -24.20 -0.94
N PRO A 290 -31.34 -23.28 -1.50
CA PRO A 290 -32.80 -23.39 -1.40
C PRO A 290 -33.35 -24.58 -2.18
N THR A 291 -32.77 -24.93 -3.33
CA THR A 291 -33.24 -26.05 -4.17
C THR A 291 -32.93 -27.40 -3.54
N ILE A 292 -31.76 -27.56 -2.91
CA ILE A 292 -31.39 -28.79 -2.20
C ILE A 292 -32.27 -28.98 -0.95
N ILE A 293 -32.58 -27.90 -0.22
CA ILE A 293 -33.49 -27.96 0.93
C ILE A 293 -34.91 -28.30 0.47
N LEU A 294 -35.39 -27.72 -0.63
CA LEU A 294 -36.73 -28.01 -1.14
C LEU A 294 -36.87 -29.47 -1.59
N GLU A 295 -35.89 -30.03 -2.32
CA GLU A 295 -35.93 -31.43 -2.75
C GLU A 295 -35.82 -32.43 -1.58
N SER A 296 -35.08 -32.07 -0.52
CA SER A 296 -34.98 -32.90 0.69
C SER A 296 -36.25 -32.94 1.55
N MET A 297 -37.20 -32.02 1.32
CA MET A 297 -38.50 -32.02 2.01
C MET A 297 -39.58 -32.80 1.25
N PHE A 298 -39.32 -33.23 0.01
CA PHE A 298 -40.26 -33.98 -0.83
C PHE A 298 -39.80 -35.40 -1.18
N SER A 299 -38.78 -35.94 -0.49
CA SER A 299 -38.41 -37.37 -0.49
C SER A 299 -38.67 -38.02 0.86
#